data_AF-A0A315XM24-F1
#
_entry.id   AF-A0A315XM24-F1
#
_cell.length_a   1.000
_cell.length_b   1.000
_cell.length_c   1.000
_cell.angle_alpha   90.00
_cell.angle_beta   90.00
_cell.angle_gamma   90.00
#
_symmetry.space_group_name_H-M   'P 1'
#
loop_
_entity.id
_entity.type
_entity.pdbx_description
1 polymer ?
#
loop_
_entity_poly.entity_id
_entity_poly.type
_entity_poly.pdbx_seq_one_letter_code
_entity_poly.pdbx_strand_id
1 'polypeptide(L)'
;MNISKIIFNSVKYPFKNLAKLPIICILFILIAIIPIGKLLDNNYVVLIGVIAFFIFILIVPGYFLNIIKVGTRESAMLPSLNLVNSIQDSIRVLILRMVYMIVPVAVFFILLSTVGSESIKMLYNFQFHGFIATFGLVILAILITYLIFEFLLFFAKARLAYLNSLSEALKVHRVIADIYNIGLFNIFKWIVAMLVLMVVISIVSSWVIAIPYVGFLIDICVIIPIMESIANYSLGMLYSNIDGNSHSLVR
;
A
#
# COMPACT_ATOMS: atom_id res chain seq x y z
N MET A 1 -17.32 16.11 -7.17
CA MET A 1 -15.88 15.79 -6.98
C MET A 1 -15.13 15.89 -8.30
N ASN A 2 -14.09 16.74 -8.38
CA ASN A 2 -13.30 16.90 -9.61
C ASN A 2 -12.06 15.98 -9.58
N ILE A 3 -12.17 14.83 -10.24
CA ILE A 3 -11.12 13.79 -10.26
C ILE A 3 -9.90 14.28 -11.03
N SER A 4 -10.08 15.06 -12.10
CA SER A 4 -8.95 15.66 -12.83
C SER A 4 -8.09 16.53 -11.92
N LYS A 5 -8.71 17.35 -11.06
CA LYS A 5 -7.99 18.14 -10.03
C LYS A 5 -7.21 17.24 -9.08
N ILE A 6 -7.82 16.16 -8.58
CA ILE A 6 -7.16 15.20 -7.66
C ILE A 6 -5.92 14.61 -8.34
N ILE A 7 -6.07 14.07 -9.55
CA ILE A 7 -4.98 13.42 -10.29
C ILE A 7 -3.87 14.42 -10.61
N PHE A 8 -4.21 15.59 -11.15
CA PHE A 8 -3.24 16.62 -11.52
C PHE A 8 -2.42 17.09 -10.30
N ASN A 9 -3.09 17.37 -9.18
CA ASN A 9 -2.42 17.78 -7.95
C ASN A 9 -1.54 16.67 -7.38
N SER A 10 -2.00 15.41 -7.44
CA SER A 10 -1.26 14.26 -6.96
C SER A 10 0.00 14.00 -7.78
N VAL A 11 -0.06 14.12 -9.10
CA VAL A 11 1.12 14.03 -9.97
C VAL A 11 2.09 15.15 -9.69
N LYS A 12 1.62 16.39 -9.53
CA LYS A 12 2.50 17.55 -9.28
C LYS A 12 3.18 17.49 -7.91
N TYR A 13 2.57 16.81 -6.94
CA TYR A 13 3.00 16.79 -5.53
C TYR A 13 4.45 16.33 -5.31
N PRO A 14 4.89 15.13 -5.73
CA PRO A 14 6.25 14.65 -5.45
C PRO A 14 7.34 15.49 -6.14
N PHE A 15 7.04 16.10 -7.30
CA PHE A 15 8.02 16.88 -8.05
C PHE A 15 8.30 18.27 -7.45
N LYS A 16 7.45 18.77 -6.55
CA LYS A 16 7.66 20.09 -5.92
C LYS A 16 8.85 20.13 -4.95
N ASN A 17 9.30 18.99 -4.41
CA ASN A 17 10.40 18.93 -3.43
C ASN A 17 11.14 17.57 -3.48
N LEU A 18 11.63 17.19 -4.67
CA LEU A 18 12.34 15.91 -4.91
C LEU A 18 13.49 15.64 -3.92
N ALA A 19 14.14 16.68 -3.42
CA ALA A 19 15.25 16.60 -2.47
C ALA A 19 14.91 15.92 -1.12
N LYS A 20 13.62 15.75 -0.78
CA LYS A 20 13.18 15.12 0.49
C LYS A 20 12.83 13.62 0.38
N LEU A 21 12.81 13.06 -0.83
CA LEU A 21 12.62 11.63 -1.09
C LEU A 21 13.85 10.70 -0.84
N PRO A 22 15.13 11.14 -0.86
CA PRO A 22 16.31 10.25 -0.84
C PRO A 22 16.53 9.41 0.43
N ILE A 23 15.95 9.75 1.59
CA ILE A 23 16.16 8.94 2.81
C ILE A 23 15.54 7.54 2.68
N ILE A 24 14.48 7.40 1.89
CA ILE A 24 13.87 6.12 1.56
C ILE A 24 14.79 5.30 0.64
N CYS A 25 15.51 5.97 -0.26
CA CYS A 25 16.47 5.34 -1.17
C CYS A 25 17.62 4.64 -0.42
N ILE A 26 18.18 5.26 0.62
CA ILE A 26 19.26 4.63 1.41
C ILE A 26 18.79 3.31 2.04
N LEU A 27 17.59 3.29 2.62
CA LEU A 27 17.02 2.06 3.21
C LEU A 27 16.78 0.98 2.16
N PHE A 28 16.26 1.36 0.99
CA PHE A 28 16.06 0.41 -0.11
C PHE A 28 17.37 -0.18 -0.64
N ILE A 29 18.43 0.62 -0.78
CA ILE A 29 19.75 0.14 -1.18
C ILE A 29 20.25 -0.88 -0.17
N LEU A 30 20.13 -0.61 1.13
CA LEU A 30 20.56 -1.54 2.18
C LEU A 30 19.73 -2.83 2.18
N ILE A 31 18.44 -2.79 1.86
CA ILE A 31 17.62 -4.00 1.72
C ILE A 31 18.05 -4.81 0.47
N ALA A 32 18.40 -4.13 -0.61
CA ALA A 32 18.79 -4.76 -1.88
C ALA A 32 20.10 -5.55 -1.79
N ILE A 33 20.89 -5.42 -0.71
CA ILE A 33 22.10 -6.24 -0.51
C ILE A 33 21.80 -7.64 0.04
N ILE A 34 20.58 -7.93 0.53
CA ILE A 34 20.23 -9.25 1.10
C ILE A 34 20.49 -10.38 0.08
N PRO A 35 20.01 -10.31 -1.18
CA PRO A 35 20.28 -11.34 -2.18
C PRO A 35 21.78 -11.46 -2.50
N ILE A 36 22.51 -10.35 -2.48
CA ILE A 36 23.97 -10.33 -2.72
C ILE A 36 24.69 -11.06 -1.58
N GLY A 37 24.33 -10.78 -0.33
CA GLY A 37 24.85 -11.48 0.83
C GLY A 37 24.57 -12.99 0.78
N LYS A 38 23.37 -13.37 0.33
CA LYS A 38 22.99 -14.78 0.10
C LYS A 38 23.84 -15.44 -0.99
N LEU A 39 24.07 -14.76 -2.12
CA LEU A 39 24.88 -15.26 -3.23
C LEU A 39 26.35 -15.45 -2.84
N LEU A 40 26.87 -14.58 -1.97
CA LEU A 40 28.25 -14.61 -1.50
C LEU A 40 28.45 -15.43 -0.21
N ASP A 41 27.40 -16.13 0.27
CA ASP A 41 27.37 -16.85 1.54
C ASP A 41 27.86 -16.00 2.74
N ASN A 42 27.53 -14.71 2.73
CA ASN A 42 27.99 -13.74 3.73
C ASN A 42 26.85 -13.34 4.67
N ASN A 43 26.80 -14.00 5.83
CA ASN A 43 25.78 -13.78 6.85
C ASN A 43 25.79 -12.35 7.44
N TYR A 44 26.94 -11.66 7.45
CA TYR A 44 27.01 -10.28 7.95
C TYR A 44 26.30 -9.30 7.00
N VAL A 45 26.50 -9.47 5.69
CA VAL A 45 25.81 -8.65 4.67
C VAL A 45 24.30 -8.91 4.72
N VAL A 46 23.89 -10.17 4.87
CA VAL A 46 22.48 -10.53 5.05
C VAL A 46 21.91 -9.87 6.31
N LEU A 47 22.61 -9.94 7.44
CA LEU A 47 22.17 -9.35 8.70
C LEU A 47 21.98 -7.83 8.60
N ILE A 48 22.92 -7.11 7.97
CA ILE A 48 22.80 -5.66 7.73
C ILE A 48 21.54 -5.35 6.92
N GLY A 49 21.31 -6.10 5.85
CA GLY A 49 20.12 -5.90 5.01
C GLY A 49 18.81 -6.21 5.77
N VAL A 50 18.78 -7.24 6.61
CA VAL A 50 17.63 -7.57 7.47
C VAL A 50 17.37 -6.44 8.49
N ILE A 51 18.40 -5.90 9.12
CA ILE A 51 18.26 -4.75 10.05
C ILE A 51 17.68 -3.55 9.30
N ALA A 52 18.19 -3.24 8.11
CA ALA A 52 17.66 -2.16 7.28
C ALA A 52 16.20 -2.38 6.88
N PHE A 53 15.81 -3.62 6.61
CA PHE A 53 14.41 -3.99 6.33
C PHE A 53 13.49 -3.72 7.53
N PHE A 54 13.90 -4.06 8.75
CA PHE A 54 13.13 -3.72 9.96
C PHE A 54 13.01 -2.21 10.16
N ILE A 55 14.09 -1.47 9.97
CA ILE A 55 14.08 0.01 10.05
C ILE A 55 13.14 0.60 8.99
N PHE A 56 13.15 0.06 7.78
CA PHE A 56 12.26 0.46 6.70
C PHE A 56 10.78 0.27 7.08
N ILE A 57 10.42 -0.90 7.60
CA ILE A 57 9.05 -1.19 8.07
C ILE A 57 8.62 -0.20 9.17
N LEU A 58 9.55 0.23 10.02
CA LEU A 58 9.27 1.17 11.10
C LEU A 58 9.21 2.64 10.66
N ILE A 59 9.76 3.04 9.51
CA ILE A 59 9.82 4.46 9.11
C ILE A 59 8.87 4.75 7.93
N VAL A 60 8.91 3.90 6.90
CA VAL A 60 8.33 4.21 5.59
C VAL A 60 6.79 4.25 5.60
N PRO A 61 6.08 3.31 6.26
CA PRO A 61 4.62 3.38 6.35
C PRO A 61 4.10 4.68 6.98
N GLY A 62 4.76 5.18 8.03
CA GLY A 62 4.42 6.43 8.70
C GLY A 62 4.75 7.66 7.88
N TYR A 63 5.82 7.63 7.08
CA TYR A 63 6.08 8.68 6.09
C TYR A 63 4.94 8.77 5.06
N PHE A 64 4.50 7.64 4.51
CA PHE A 64 3.38 7.62 3.56
C PHE A 64 2.06 8.01 4.22
N LEU A 65 1.81 7.65 5.48
CA LEU A 65 0.66 8.17 6.23
C LEU A 65 0.69 9.71 6.31
N ASN A 66 1.87 10.30 6.54
CA ASN A 66 2.00 11.75 6.57
C ASN A 66 1.71 12.39 5.21
N ILE A 67 2.05 11.72 4.10
CA ILE A 67 1.64 12.16 2.77
C ILE A 67 0.11 12.16 2.62
N ILE A 68 -0.57 11.15 3.15
CA ILE A 68 -2.05 11.14 3.19
C ILE A 68 -2.57 12.34 4.00
N LYS A 69 -1.99 12.63 5.18
CA LYS A 69 -2.35 13.79 6.03
C LYS A 69 -2.17 15.13 5.30
N VAL A 70 -1.17 15.23 4.44
CA VAL A 70 -0.91 16.42 3.62
C VAL A 70 -1.95 16.53 2.50
N GLY A 71 -2.30 15.41 1.86
CA GLY A 71 -3.36 15.33 0.86
C GLY A 71 -4.74 15.70 1.39
N THR A 72 -5.09 15.27 2.62
CA THR A 72 -6.39 15.63 3.24
C THR A 72 -6.52 17.13 3.52
N ARG A 73 -5.39 17.84 3.69
CA ARG A 73 -5.33 19.30 3.89
C ARG A 73 -5.12 20.09 2.59
N GLU A 74 -5.09 19.40 1.44
CA GLU A 74 -4.71 19.94 0.13
C GLU A 74 -3.39 20.76 0.16
N SER A 75 -2.45 20.40 1.04
CA SER A 75 -1.19 21.14 1.17
C SER A 75 -0.18 20.69 0.12
N ALA A 76 0.45 21.67 -0.55
CA ALA A 76 1.42 21.42 -1.61
C ALA A 76 2.84 21.07 -1.12
N MET A 77 3.09 21.10 0.18
CA MET A 77 4.43 20.91 0.75
C MET A 77 4.66 19.45 1.12
N LEU A 78 5.72 18.84 0.56
CA LEU A 78 6.16 17.51 0.98
C LEU A 78 6.53 17.54 2.47
N PRO A 79 6.05 16.56 3.27
CA PRO A 79 6.40 16.48 4.68
C PRO A 79 7.91 16.31 4.81
N SER A 80 8.51 17.07 5.74
CA SER A 80 9.87 16.78 6.18
C SER A 80 9.89 15.41 6.86
N LEU A 81 10.92 14.62 6.57
CA LEU A 81 11.12 13.37 7.28
C LEU A 81 11.46 13.66 8.75
N ASN A 82 10.53 13.36 9.63
CA ASN A 82 10.70 13.43 11.07
C ASN A 82 10.67 12.00 11.60
N LEU A 83 11.84 11.46 11.94
CA LEU A 83 11.98 10.05 12.33
C LEU A 83 11.04 9.66 13.47
N VAL A 84 10.90 10.52 14.49
CA VAL A 84 10.07 10.25 15.65
C VAL A 84 8.60 10.13 15.24
N ASN A 85 8.09 11.12 14.51
CA ASN A 85 6.70 11.13 14.05
C ASN A 85 6.43 9.99 13.06
N SER A 86 7.37 9.72 12.15
CA SER A 86 7.27 8.62 11.19
C SER A 86 7.23 7.28 11.89
N ILE A 87 8.05 7.04 12.92
CA ILE A 87 8.00 5.78 13.69
C ILE A 87 6.66 5.64 14.42
N GLN A 88 6.20 6.69 15.08
CA GLN A 88 4.91 6.67 15.78
C GLN A 88 3.75 6.37 14.83
N ASP A 89 3.72 7.04 13.67
CA ASP A 89 2.70 6.82 12.65
C ASP A 89 2.83 5.44 12.01
N SER A 90 4.04 4.92 11.78
CA SER A 90 4.25 3.56 11.28
C SER A 90 3.70 2.52 12.24
N ILE A 91 3.96 2.66 13.55
CA ILE A 91 3.41 1.74 14.56
C ILE A 91 1.87 1.71 14.47
N ARG A 92 1.22 2.87 14.32
CA ARG A 92 -0.24 2.94 14.14
C ARG A 92 -0.68 2.25 12.85
N VAL A 93 0.02 2.47 11.73
CA VAL A 93 -0.28 1.80 10.45
C VAL A 93 -0.05 0.28 10.54
N LEU A 94 0.96 -0.17 11.28
CA LEU A 94 1.25 -1.58 11.50
C LEU A 94 0.17 -2.24 12.34
N ILE A 95 -0.27 -1.63 13.44
CA ILE A 95 -1.40 -2.12 14.24
C ILE A 95 -2.67 -2.19 13.38
N LEU A 96 -2.93 -1.14 12.59
CA LEU A 96 -4.06 -1.10 11.67
C LEU A 96 -3.99 -2.25 10.66
N ARG A 97 -2.83 -2.47 10.03
CA ARG A 97 -2.60 -3.59 9.11
C ARG A 97 -2.82 -4.93 9.79
N MET A 98 -2.27 -5.14 10.98
CA MET A 98 -2.47 -6.39 11.73
C MET A 98 -3.96 -6.67 11.94
N VAL A 99 -4.73 -5.69 12.41
CA VAL A 99 -6.17 -5.87 12.69
C VAL A 99 -6.97 -6.15 11.42
N TYR A 100 -6.73 -5.41 10.34
CA TYR A 100 -7.43 -5.65 9.07
C TYR A 100 -7.02 -6.97 8.40
N MET A 101 -5.83 -7.50 8.72
CA MET A 101 -5.35 -8.76 8.18
C MET A 101 -5.78 -10.00 9.00
N ILE A 102 -6.43 -9.83 10.16
CA ILE A 102 -6.92 -10.96 10.97
C ILE A 102 -7.87 -11.84 10.16
N VAL A 103 -8.84 -11.25 9.46
CA VAL A 103 -9.84 -12.03 8.70
C VAL A 103 -9.22 -12.75 7.51
N PRO A 104 -8.44 -12.12 6.61
CA PRO A 104 -7.74 -12.82 5.55
C PRO A 104 -6.87 -13.98 6.05
N VAL A 105 -6.12 -13.77 7.14
CA VAL A 105 -5.25 -14.79 7.73
C VAL A 105 -6.08 -15.94 8.32
N ALA A 106 -7.17 -15.64 9.02
CA ALA A 106 -8.07 -16.66 9.55
C ALA A 106 -8.69 -17.51 8.42
N VAL A 107 -9.20 -16.87 7.36
CA VAL A 107 -9.75 -17.57 6.19
C VAL A 107 -8.71 -18.45 5.52
N PHE A 108 -7.47 -17.96 5.37
CA PHE A 108 -6.36 -18.76 4.86
C PHE A 108 -6.14 -20.04 5.68
N PHE A 109 -6.04 -19.94 7.01
CA PHE A 109 -5.80 -21.10 7.87
C PHE A 109 -6.98 -22.07 7.90
N ILE A 110 -8.22 -21.57 7.91
CA ILE A 110 -9.43 -22.40 7.83
C ILE A 110 -9.43 -23.19 6.52
N LEU A 111 -9.23 -22.54 5.37
CA LEU A 111 -9.23 -23.22 4.08
C LEU A 111 -8.07 -24.19 3.93
N LEU A 112 -6.88 -23.83 4.42
CA LEU A 112 -5.71 -24.72 4.43
C LEU A 112 -5.97 -25.99 5.26
N SER A 113 -6.58 -25.86 6.44
CA SER A 113 -6.88 -27.02 7.30
C SER A 113 -7.98 -27.93 6.74
N THR A 114 -9.00 -27.35 6.09
CA THR A 114 -10.14 -28.09 5.54
C THR A 114 -9.80 -28.78 4.22
N VAL A 115 -9.00 -28.16 3.36
CA VAL A 115 -8.75 -28.61 1.99
C VAL A 115 -7.34 -29.17 1.77
N GLY A 116 -6.38 -28.82 2.64
CA GLY A 116 -4.96 -29.15 2.43
C GLY A 116 -4.68 -30.65 2.41
N SER A 117 -5.26 -31.41 3.34
CA SER A 117 -5.05 -32.87 3.41
C SER A 117 -5.60 -33.60 2.20
N GLU A 118 -6.81 -33.24 1.76
CA GLU A 118 -7.43 -33.81 0.56
C GLU A 118 -6.69 -33.42 -0.71
N SER A 119 -6.21 -32.17 -0.80
CA SER A 119 -5.39 -31.72 -1.94
C SER A 119 -4.10 -32.51 -2.07
N ILE A 120 -3.43 -32.83 -0.95
CA ILE A 120 -2.23 -33.66 -0.93
C ILE A 120 -2.55 -35.08 -1.41
N LYS A 121 -3.65 -35.69 -0.95
CA LYS A 121 -4.09 -37.02 -1.43
C LYS A 121 -4.37 -37.03 -2.92
N MET A 122 -5.06 -36.01 -3.44
CA MET A 122 -5.33 -35.87 -4.87
C MET A 122 -4.03 -35.78 -5.69
N LEU A 123 -3.03 -35.07 -5.18
CA LEU A 123 -1.72 -34.98 -5.83
C LEU A 123 -1.00 -36.34 -5.86
N TYR A 124 -0.97 -37.07 -4.74
CA TYR A 124 -0.36 -38.41 -4.67
C TYR A 124 -1.06 -39.43 -5.58
N ASN A 125 -2.38 -39.33 -5.71
CA ASN A 125 -3.18 -40.22 -6.56
C ASN A 125 -3.22 -39.76 -8.03
N PHE A 126 -2.38 -38.81 -8.44
CA PHE A 126 -2.31 -38.25 -9.80
C PHE A 126 -3.66 -37.70 -10.32
N GLN A 127 -4.54 -37.27 -9.41
CA GLN A 127 -5.85 -36.68 -9.73
C GLN A 127 -5.73 -35.17 -10.03
N PHE A 128 -4.90 -34.82 -11.01
CA PHE A 128 -4.54 -33.42 -11.30
C PHE A 128 -5.73 -32.52 -11.58
N HIS A 129 -6.76 -33.01 -12.28
CA HIS A 129 -7.94 -32.21 -12.58
C HIS A 129 -8.70 -31.81 -11.30
N GLY A 130 -8.93 -32.77 -10.40
CA GLY A 130 -9.58 -32.51 -9.10
C GLY A 130 -8.73 -31.63 -8.19
N PHE A 131 -7.41 -31.83 -8.21
CA PHE A 131 -6.45 -30.98 -7.49
C PHE A 131 -6.51 -29.53 -7.95
N ILE A 132 -6.41 -29.28 -9.27
CA ILE A 132 -6.43 -27.93 -9.83
C ILE A 132 -7.76 -27.23 -9.54
N ALA A 133 -8.89 -27.91 -9.70
CA ALA A 133 -10.20 -27.34 -9.41
C ALA A 133 -10.34 -26.94 -7.93
N THR A 134 -9.96 -27.83 -7.02
CA THR A 134 -10.10 -27.63 -5.57
C THR A 134 -9.15 -26.55 -5.06
N PHE A 135 -7.88 -26.62 -5.46
CA PHE A 135 -6.86 -25.65 -5.07
C PHE A 135 -7.11 -24.27 -5.71
N GLY A 136 -7.58 -24.24 -6.96
CA GLY A 136 -7.95 -23.01 -7.66
C GLY A 136 -9.09 -22.26 -6.95
N LEU A 137 -10.14 -22.97 -6.52
CA LEU A 137 -11.24 -22.37 -5.76
C LEU A 137 -10.78 -21.82 -4.40
N VAL A 138 -9.93 -22.55 -3.69
CA VAL A 138 -9.35 -22.10 -2.41
C VAL A 138 -8.52 -20.84 -2.58
N ILE A 139 -7.61 -20.82 -3.56
CA ILE A 139 -6.80 -19.64 -3.87
C ILE A 139 -7.69 -18.46 -4.21
N LEU A 140 -8.72 -18.66 -5.04
CA LEU A 140 -9.63 -17.60 -5.44
C LEU A 140 -10.37 -17.01 -4.23
N ALA A 141 -10.86 -17.85 -3.31
CA ALA A 141 -11.52 -17.41 -2.09
C ALA A 141 -10.59 -16.60 -1.16
N ILE A 142 -9.35 -17.07 -0.98
CA ILE A 142 -8.31 -16.36 -0.20
C ILE A 142 -7.99 -15.02 -0.86
N LEU A 143 -7.81 -15.01 -2.17
CA LEU A 143 -7.47 -13.82 -2.95
C LEU A 143 -8.58 -12.77 -2.85
N ILE A 144 -9.85 -13.14 -3.04
CA ILE A 144 -10.98 -12.22 -2.94
C ILE A 144 -11.05 -11.63 -1.53
N THR A 145 -10.94 -12.47 -0.50
CA THR A 145 -10.96 -12.01 0.90
C THR A 145 -9.82 -11.04 1.18
N TYR A 146 -8.60 -11.38 0.75
CA TYR A 146 -7.43 -10.52 0.87
C TYR A 146 -7.63 -9.17 0.20
N LEU A 147 -8.11 -9.16 -1.05
CA LEU A 147 -8.36 -7.93 -1.81
C LEU A 147 -9.38 -7.01 -1.13
N ILE A 148 -10.47 -7.58 -0.59
CA ILE A 148 -11.48 -6.80 0.14
C ILE A 148 -10.88 -6.13 1.37
N PHE A 149 -10.13 -6.87 2.19
CA PHE A 149 -9.55 -6.31 3.42
C PHE A 149 -8.39 -5.36 3.16
N GLU A 150 -7.57 -5.59 2.14
CA GLU A 150 -6.52 -4.65 1.74
C GLU A 150 -7.14 -3.35 1.20
N PHE A 151 -8.25 -3.44 0.46
CA PHE A 151 -9.03 -2.28 0.04
C PHE A 151 -9.58 -1.50 1.23
N LEU A 152 -10.18 -2.18 2.22
CA LEU A 152 -10.65 -1.53 3.45
C LEU A 152 -9.50 -0.91 4.24
N LEU A 153 -8.35 -1.58 4.35
CA LEU A 153 -7.15 -1.06 5.00
C LEU A 153 -6.65 0.22 4.31
N PHE A 154 -6.74 0.29 2.97
CA PHE A 154 -6.35 1.47 2.21
C PHE A 154 -7.17 2.70 2.63
N PHE A 155 -8.49 2.59 2.77
CA PHE A 155 -9.34 3.69 3.29
C PHE A 155 -9.21 3.90 4.79
N ALA A 156 -8.93 2.85 5.56
CA ALA A 156 -8.66 2.98 6.99
C ALA A 156 -7.41 3.84 7.26
N LYS A 157 -6.38 3.75 6.40
CA LYS A 157 -5.22 4.66 6.44
C LYS A 157 -5.63 6.11 6.20
N ALA A 158 -6.57 6.35 5.27
CA ALA A 158 -7.11 7.68 5.03
C ALA A 158 -7.86 8.23 6.24
N ARG A 159 -8.71 7.41 6.86
CA ARG A 159 -9.40 7.77 8.12
C ARG A 159 -8.43 8.04 9.26
N LEU A 160 -7.39 7.22 9.40
CA LEU A 160 -6.30 7.42 10.37
C LEU A 160 -5.60 8.75 10.14
N ALA A 161 -5.28 9.09 8.88
CA ALA A 161 -4.65 10.35 8.54
C ALA A 161 -5.59 11.54 8.78
N TYR A 162 -6.87 11.41 8.46
CA TYR A 162 -7.87 12.46 8.59
C TYR A 162 -8.17 12.80 10.05
N LEU A 163 -8.49 11.79 10.87
CA LEU A 163 -8.89 11.96 12.27
C LEU A 163 -7.70 11.90 13.24
N ASN A 164 -6.51 11.54 12.76
CA ASN A 164 -5.30 11.31 13.56
C ASN A 164 -5.52 10.35 14.74
N SER A 165 -6.47 9.41 14.61
CA SER A 165 -6.90 8.51 15.66
C SER A 165 -6.93 7.07 15.18
N LEU A 166 -6.13 6.21 15.84
CA LEU A 166 -6.07 4.78 15.55
C LEU A 166 -7.39 4.08 15.90
N SER A 167 -8.00 4.42 17.04
CA SER A 167 -9.27 3.82 17.46
C SER A 167 -10.41 4.11 16.48
N GLU A 168 -10.38 5.27 15.82
CA GLU A 168 -11.34 5.60 14.77
C GLU A 168 -11.10 4.84 13.47
N ALA A 169 -9.83 4.63 13.09
CA ALA A 169 -9.46 3.86 11.91
C ALA A 169 -9.71 2.35 12.07
N LEU A 170 -9.66 1.83 13.29
CA LEU A 170 -9.94 0.42 13.60
C LEU A 170 -11.44 0.07 13.51
N LYS A 171 -12.33 1.06 13.53
CA LYS A 171 -13.78 0.85 13.41
C LYS A 171 -14.15 0.58 11.95
N VAL A 172 -14.02 -0.67 11.52
CA VAL A 172 -14.28 -1.13 10.13
C VAL A 172 -15.63 -0.63 9.61
N HIS A 173 -16.69 -0.69 10.42
CA HIS A 173 -18.02 -0.21 10.02
C HIS A 173 -18.03 1.30 9.65
N ARG A 174 -17.21 2.12 10.32
CA ARG A 174 -17.09 3.55 9.99
C ARG A 174 -16.30 3.75 8.71
N VAL A 175 -15.24 2.97 8.49
CA VAL A 175 -14.47 3.01 7.24
C VAL A 175 -15.36 2.62 6.04
N ILE A 176 -16.19 1.60 6.21
CA ILE A 176 -17.21 1.22 5.21
C ILE A 176 -18.19 2.37 4.97
N ALA A 177 -18.69 3.01 6.04
CA ALA A 177 -19.58 4.17 5.91
C ALA A 177 -18.91 5.33 5.15
N ASP A 178 -17.63 5.61 5.40
CA ASP A 178 -16.87 6.63 4.66
C ASP A 178 -16.78 6.30 3.16
N ILE A 179 -16.50 5.05 2.81
CA ILE A 179 -16.47 4.57 1.42
C ILE A 179 -17.82 4.84 0.74
N TYR A 180 -18.92 4.54 1.43
CA TYR A 180 -20.26 4.85 0.93
C TYR A 180 -20.49 6.37 0.79
N ASN A 181 -20.04 7.17 1.75
CA ASN A 181 -20.20 8.63 1.75
C ASN A 181 -19.40 9.33 0.64
N ILE A 182 -18.20 8.83 0.28
CA ILE A 182 -17.46 9.28 -0.90
C ILE A 182 -18.26 8.97 -2.18
N GLY A 183 -18.98 7.83 -2.17
CA GLY A 183 -19.78 7.32 -3.26
C GLY A 183 -18.96 6.35 -4.13
N LEU A 184 -19.46 5.12 -4.27
CA LEU A 184 -18.81 4.06 -5.05
C LEU A 184 -18.48 4.46 -6.49
N PHE A 185 -19.37 5.22 -7.13
CA PHE A 185 -19.13 5.72 -8.49
C PHE A 185 -17.94 6.70 -8.56
N ASN A 186 -17.77 7.55 -7.54
CA ASN A 186 -16.65 8.48 -7.46
C ASN A 186 -15.33 7.74 -7.18
N ILE A 187 -15.37 6.76 -6.29
CA ILE A 187 -14.24 5.87 -6.02
C ILE A 187 -13.86 5.12 -7.29
N PHE A 188 -14.83 4.55 -8.02
CA PHE A 188 -14.58 3.82 -9.25
C PHE A 188 -13.88 4.69 -10.31
N LYS A 189 -14.40 5.90 -10.58
CA LYS A 189 -13.75 6.84 -11.50
C LYS A 189 -12.33 7.20 -11.05
N TRP A 190 -12.11 7.38 -9.74
CA TRP A 190 -10.77 7.64 -9.19
C TRP A 190 -9.83 6.44 -9.37
N ILE A 191 -10.29 5.21 -9.08
CA ILE A 191 -9.54 3.97 -9.29
C ILE A 191 -9.14 3.83 -10.75
N VAL A 192 -10.08 4.01 -11.69
CA VAL A 192 -9.79 3.91 -13.13
C VAL A 192 -8.75 4.95 -13.56
N ALA A 193 -8.89 6.20 -13.11
CA ALA A 193 -7.93 7.26 -13.43
C ALA A 193 -6.54 6.97 -12.84
N MET A 194 -6.48 6.50 -11.59
CA MET A 194 -5.24 6.09 -10.94
C MET A 194 -4.63 4.87 -11.61
N LEU A 195 -5.43 3.88 -12.03
CA LEU A 195 -4.95 2.69 -12.73
C LEU A 195 -4.29 3.07 -14.05
N VAL A 196 -4.92 3.91 -14.85
CA VAL A 196 -4.32 4.40 -16.11
C VAL A 196 -3.00 5.13 -15.84
N LEU A 197 -2.97 6.01 -14.85
CA LEU A 197 -1.74 6.73 -14.47
C LEU A 197 -0.64 5.76 -14.01
N MET A 198 -0.96 4.80 -13.15
CA MET A 198 0.02 3.84 -12.63
C MET A 198 0.53 2.93 -13.75
N VAL A 199 -0.31 2.49 -14.68
CA VAL A 199 0.11 1.73 -15.87
C VAL A 199 1.11 2.53 -16.71
N VAL A 200 0.86 3.83 -16.96
CA VAL A 200 1.79 4.69 -17.70
C VAL A 200 3.15 4.78 -16.98
N ILE A 201 3.15 4.99 -15.66
CA ILE A 201 4.39 5.08 -14.89
C ILE A 201 5.11 3.71 -14.87
N SER A 202 4.38 2.60 -14.75
CA SER A 202 4.94 1.24 -14.77
C SER A 202 5.55 0.88 -16.12
N ILE A 203 4.98 1.37 -17.23
CA ILE A 203 5.62 1.24 -18.55
C ILE A 203 6.97 1.96 -18.51
N VAL A 204 7.03 3.22 -18.10
CA VAL A 204 8.31 3.96 -17.99
C VAL A 204 9.31 3.26 -17.06
N SER A 205 8.86 2.79 -15.90
CA SER A 205 9.64 2.00 -14.94
C SER A 205 10.27 0.77 -15.59
N SER A 206 9.51 0.03 -16.41
CA SER A 206 10.01 -1.17 -17.09
C SER A 206 11.20 -0.88 -18.02
N TRP A 207 11.18 0.26 -18.71
CA TRP A 207 12.28 0.68 -19.59
C TRP A 207 13.49 1.15 -18.77
N VAL A 208 13.25 1.78 -17.62
CA VAL A 208 14.33 2.19 -16.71
C VAL A 208 15.03 0.96 -16.14
N ILE A 209 14.29 -0.03 -15.61
CA ILE A 209 14.82 -1.27 -15.03
C ILE A 209 15.58 -2.11 -16.07
N ALA A 210 15.26 -1.97 -17.36
CA ALA A 210 15.99 -2.65 -18.44
C ALA A 210 17.50 -2.28 -18.47
N ILE A 211 17.90 -1.16 -17.86
CA ILE A 211 19.30 -0.82 -17.63
C ILE A 211 19.81 -1.57 -16.38
N PRO A 212 20.72 -2.55 -16.51
CA PRO A 212 21.16 -3.36 -15.38
C PRO A 212 21.76 -2.50 -14.26
N TYR A 213 21.45 -2.86 -13.01
CA TYR A 213 21.89 -2.24 -11.76
C TYR A 213 21.48 -0.76 -11.58
N VAL A 214 21.84 0.13 -12.50
CA VAL A 214 21.52 1.56 -12.45
C VAL A 214 20.02 1.81 -12.60
N GLY A 215 19.39 1.15 -13.55
CA GLY A 215 17.95 1.22 -13.77
C GLY A 215 17.15 0.77 -12.55
N PHE A 216 17.54 -0.38 -11.98
CA PHE A 216 16.96 -0.90 -10.74
C PHE A 216 17.11 0.08 -9.57
N LEU A 217 18.29 0.69 -9.39
CA LEU A 217 18.49 1.70 -8.35
C LEU A 217 17.61 2.93 -8.56
N ILE A 218 17.52 3.45 -9.79
CA ILE A 218 16.65 4.59 -10.11
C ILE A 218 15.19 4.25 -9.81
N ASP A 219 14.74 3.06 -10.21
CA ASP A 219 13.36 2.64 -10.00
C ASP A 219 13.00 2.63 -8.52
N ILE A 220 13.81 2.00 -7.69
CA ILE A 220 13.52 1.86 -6.26
C ILE A 220 13.73 3.18 -5.50
N CYS A 221 14.71 3.99 -5.90
CA CYS A 221 15.03 5.23 -5.21
C CYS A 221 14.16 6.41 -5.61
N VAL A 222 13.59 6.38 -6.82
CA VAL A 222 12.90 7.54 -7.40
C VAL A 222 11.50 7.17 -7.85
N ILE A 223 11.35 6.16 -8.70
CA ILE A 223 10.06 5.85 -9.34
C ILE A 223 9.06 5.29 -8.33
N ILE A 224 9.43 4.27 -7.55
CA ILE A 224 8.55 3.68 -6.52
C ILE A 224 8.11 4.74 -5.49
N PRO A 225 9.01 5.54 -4.88
CA PRO A 225 8.62 6.60 -3.96
C PRO A 225 7.70 7.66 -4.59
N ILE A 226 7.91 8.00 -5.87
CA ILE A 226 7.01 8.91 -6.61
C ILE A 226 5.63 8.28 -6.77
N MET A 227 5.54 7.03 -7.23
CA MET A 227 4.27 6.31 -7.40
C MET A 227 3.49 6.25 -6.08
N GLU A 228 4.15 5.83 -5.01
CA GLU A 228 3.55 5.77 -3.67
C GLU A 228 3.12 7.15 -3.17
N SER A 229 3.91 8.20 -3.42
CA SER A 229 3.54 9.56 -3.03
C SER A 229 2.29 10.04 -3.75
N ILE A 230 2.19 9.78 -5.06
CA ILE A 230 1.00 10.10 -5.87
C ILE A 230 -0.21 9.35 -5.31
N ALA A 231 -0.10 8.04 -5.08
CA ALA A 231 -1.18 7.20 -4.58
C ALA A 231 -1.69 7.69 -3.21
N ASN A 232 -0.80 7.84 -2.24
CA ASN A 232 -1.15 8.25 -0.88
C ASN A 232 -1.68 9.70 -0.83
N TYR A 233 -1.12 10.63 -1.61
CA TYR A 233 -1.62 12.01 -1.67
C TYR A 233 -3.02 12.07 -2.30
N SER A 234 -3.23 11.33 -3.40
CA SER A 234 -4.53 11.26 -4.08
C SER A 234 -5.62 10.67 -3.19
N LEU A 235 -5.28 9.67 -2.37
CA LEU A 235 -6.18 9.08 -1.38
C LEU A 235 -6.57 10.11 -0.32
N GLY A 236 -5.62 10.90 0.20
CA GLY A 236 -5.91 11.97 1.15
C GLY A 236 -6.88 13.00 0.57
N MET A 237 -6.64 13.44 -0.66
CA MET A 237 -7.55 14.36 -1.38
C MET A 237 -8.93 13.75 -1.68
N LEU A 238 -8.98 12.47 -2.01
CA LEU A 238 -10.26 11.78 -2.24
C LEU A 238 -11.09 11.77 -0.96
N TYR A 239 -10.45 11.43 0.16
CA TYR A 239 -11.10 11.26 1.45
C TYR A 239 -11.57 12.59 2.06
N SER A 240 -10.84 13.69 1.88
CA SER A 240 -11.26 15.01 2.40
C SER A 240 -12.53 15.55 1.74
N ASN A 241 -12.94 15.02 0.58
CA ASN A 241 -14.18 15.42 -0.08
C ASN A 241 -15.45 14.89 0.61
N ILE A 242 -15.35 14.02 1.62
CA ILE A 242 -16.49 13.57 2.43
C ILE A 242 -17.20 14.76 3.08
N ASP A 243 -16.44 15.70 3.63
CA ASP A 243 -17.00 16.88 4.32
C ASP A 243 -17.46 17.98 3.33
N GLY A 244 -16.97 17.96 2.10
CA GLY A 244 -17.48 18.84 1.03
C GLY A 244 -18.90 18.48 0.60
N ASN A 245 -19.32 17.22 0.74
CA ASN A 245 -20.66 16.75 0.39
C ASN A 245 -21.66 16.87 1.55
N SER A 246 -21.23 16.86 2.81
CA SER A 246 -22.12 16.97 3.98
C SER A 246 -22.78 18.34 4.11
N HIS A 247 -22.18 19.41 3.58
CA HIS A 247 -22.80 20.73 3.47
C HIS A 247 -23.86 20.85 2.36
N SER A 248 -23.96 19.88 1.45
CA SER A 248 -24.96 19.87 0.36
C SER A 248 -26.27 19.18 0.73
N LEU A 249 -26.33 18.53 1.89
CA LEU A 249 -27.53 17.86 2.43
C LEU A 249 -28.25 18.68 3.53
N VAL A 250 -27.81 19.91 3.78
CA VAL A 250 -28.42 20.85 4.75
C VAL A 250 -28.89 22.14 4.07
N ARG A 251 -29.32 22.06 2.80
CA ARG A 251 -30.08 23.15 2.15
C ARG A 251 -31.27 22.60 1.40
#